data_AF-A0A919PFV3-F1
#
_entry.id   AF-A0A919PFV3-F1
#
_cell.length_a   1.000
_cell.length_b   1.000
_cell.length_c   1.000
_cell.angle_alpha   90.00
_cell.angle_beta   90.00
_cell.angle_gamma   90.00
#
_symmetry.space_group_name_H-M   'P 1'
#
loop_
_entity.id
_entity.type
_entity.pdbx_description
1 polymer ?
#
loop_
_entity_poly.entity_id
_entity_poly.type
_entity_poly.pdbx_seq_one_letter_code
_entity_poly.pdbx_strand_id
1 'polypeptide(L)'
;MRPGRRILAVAATAALLAVAGGIGTAVAADDPPRTQYHEMHANCTVTHRLGDDPIVFPGLAGASHNHSFIGNPTTNANSTPASLVGGATSCEDQLDASGYWFPTLLQNGNPVLPDKPTVYYKSDVKDYRTVKPFPAGFKLLVGDAKTPDAAHFTGNWQCPGYKGSTIPASCPSGSSLVVRMTAPSCWDGVHLDTADHKSHMAWPVSGVCPTSHPVPLPMLEIKLPYKLPGGNTSNLAYSSGASWTFHYDFMNGWDAARQAYLVTYCINGGRQCNGYGQG
;
A
#
# COMPACT_ATOMS: atom_id res chain seq x y z
N MET A 1 73.10 3.31 42.92
CA MET A 1 72.71 1.93 43.30
C MET A 1 71.37 2.00 44.03
N ARG A 2 70.46 1.04 43.75
CA ARG A 2 69.03 0.91 44.14
C ARG A 2 68.01 1.65 43.23
N PRO A 3 66.83 1.06 42.97
CA PRO A 3 66.66 -0.03 41.98
C PRO A 3 65.52 0.26 40.98
N GLY A 4 65.52 -0.47 39.86
CA GLY A 4 64.53 -0.37 38.79
C GLY A 4 63.13 -0.82 39.21
N ARG A 5 62.12 -0.10 38.71
CA ARG A 5 60.70 -0.43 38.85
C ARG A 5 60.22 -1.01 37.52
N ARG A 6 60.01 -2.32 37.47
CA ARG A 6 59.21 -3.01 36.44
C ARG A 6 57.85 -3.28 37.04
N ILE A 7 56.76 -2.71 36.51
CA ILE A 7 55.40 -3.23 36.74
C ILE A 7 54.53 -3.09 35.49
N LEU A 8 54.26 -4.26 34.91
CA LEU A 8 53.08 -4.79 34.20
C LEU A 8 52.22 -3.87 33.31
N ALA A 9 52.27 -4.16 32.00
CA ALA A 9 51.18 -3.86 31.07
C ALA A 9 50.02 -4.85 31.33
N VAL A 10 48.87 -4.34 31.74
CA VAL A 10 47.61 -5.09 31.82
C VAL A 10 46.98 -5.08 30.43
N ALA A 11 46.99 -6.22 29.74
CA ALA A 11 46.23 -6.40 28.52
C ALA A 11 44.75 -6.53 28.89
N ALA A 12 43.96 -5.48 28.64
CA ALA A 12 42.51 -5.55 28.76
C ALA A 12 41.94 -6.25 27.53
N THR A 13 41.60 -7.53 27.66
CA THR A 13 40.79 -8.25 26.66
C THR A 13 39.35 -7.74 26.73
N ALA A 14 38.98 -6.90 25.77
CA ALA A 14 37.59 -6.52 25.55
C ALA A 14 36.84 -7.72 24.96
N ALA A 15 36.05 -8.41 25.77
CA ALA A 15 35.11 -9.41 25.29
C ALA A 15 33.94 -8.70 24.59
N LEU A 16 33.92 -8.75 23.25
CA LEU A 16 32.73 -8.40 22.48
C LEU A 16 31.64 -9.46 22.75
N LEU A 17 30.68 -9.12 23.61
CA LEU A 17 29.42 -9.84 23.70
C LEU A 17 28.61 -9.53 22.43
N ALA A 18 28.69 -10.42 21.45
CA ALA A 18 27.75 -10.44 20.33
C ALA A 18 26.37 -10.81 20.88
N VAL A 19 25.51 -9.82 21.09
CA VAL A 19 24.08 -10.06 21.33
C VAL A 19 23.49 -10.46 19.99
N ALA A 20 23.44 -11.75 19.72
CA ALA A 20 22.62 -12.32 18.67
C ALA A 20 21.14 -12.14 19.09
N GLY A 21 20.59 -10.96 18.84
CA GLY A 21 19.15 -10.73 18.90
C GLY A 21 18.49 -11.54 17.80
N GLY A 22 18.03 -12.74 18.15
CA GLY A 22 17.26 -13.57 17.23
C GLY A 22 16.04 -12.81 16.73
N ILE A 23 15.87 -12.78 15.41
CA ILE A 23 14.65 -12.30 14.76
C ILE A 23 13.59 -13.38 15.02
N GLY A 24 13.03 -13.38 16.22
CA GLY A 24 11.98 -14.31 16.60
C GLY A 24 10.74 -14.03 15.76
N THR A 25 10.20 -15.07 15.14
CA THR A 25 8.85 -15.01 14.58
C THR A 25 7.91 -14.60 15.70
N ALA A 26 7.18 -13.50 15.52
CA ALA A 26 6.15 -13.08 16.44
C ALA A 26 5.01 -14.11 16.42
N VAL A 27 5.10 -15.13 17.27
CA VAL A 27 3.99 -16.06 17.54
C VAL A 27 3.20 -15.45 18.69
N ALA A 28 1.92 -15.18 18.47
CA ALA A 28 1.03 -14.55 19.43
C ALA A 28 0.95 -15.36 20.75
N ALA A 29 0.98 -14.67 21.89
CA ALA A 29 0.91 -15.27 23.22
C ALA A 29 -0.50 -15.76 23.61
N ASP A 30 -1.53 -15.29 22.89
CA ASP A 30 -2.95 -15.59 23.06
C ASP A 30 -3.72 -15.36 21.75
N ASP A 31 -4.95 -15.86 21.68
CA ASP A 31 -5.85 -15.53 20.57
C ASP A 31 -6.39 -14.09 20.72
N PRO A 32 -6.34 -13.26 19.67
CA PRO A 32 -6.84 -11.90 19.74
C PRO A 32 -8.36 -11.88 19.91
N PRO A 33 -8.93 -10.89 20.63
CA PRO A 33 -10.38 -10.72 20.73
C PRO A 33 -11.02 -10.58 19.35
N ARG A 34 -12.19 -11.20 19.16
CA ARG A 34 -12.98 -10.99 17.94
C ARG A 34 -13.47 -9.54 17.87
N THR A 35 -13.10 -8.84 16.80
CA THR A 35 -13.64 -7.53 16.45
C THR A 35 -14.20 -7.59 15.03
N GLN A 36 -15.21 -6.76 14.76
CA GLN A 36 -15.82 -6.71 13.43
C GLN A 36 -14.93 -5.99 12.41
N TYR A 37 -14.07 -5.09 12.89
CA TYR A 37 -13.24 -4.22 12.07
C TYR A 37 -11.83 -4.09 12.66
N HIS A 38 -10.88 -3.77 11.81
CA HIS A 38 -9.46 -3.52 12.13
C HIS A 38 -8.85 -2.75 10.95
N GLU A 39 -9.38 -1.54 10.72
CA GLU A 39 -9.09 -0.76 9.52
C GLU A 39 -9.09 0.76 9.73
N MET A 40 -8.29 1.46 8.92
CA MET A 40 -8.42 2.90 8.66
C MET A 40 -8.55 3.14 7.15
N HIS A 41 -9.07 4.30 6.76
CA HIS A 41 -9.22 4.67 5.35
C HIS A 41 -8.33 5.87 5.02
N ALA A 42 -7.79 5.90 3.80
CA ALA A 42 -7.39 7.12 3.13
C ALA A 42 -8.44 7.39 2.04
N ASN A 43 -9.38 8.29 2.36
CA ASN A 43 -10.36 8.78 1.39
C ASN A 43 -9.75 10.01 0.73
N CYS A 44 -9.54 9.95 -0.58
CA CYS A 44 -8.87 11.02 -1.30
C CYS A 44 -9.67 11.39 -2.54
N THR A 45 -9.18 12.38 -3.29
CA THR A 45 -9.73 12.74 -4.60
C THR A 45 -8.65 12.74 -5.66
N VAL A 46 -9.03 12.52 -6.92
CA VAL A 46 -8.08 12.59 -8.03
C VAL A 46 -7.56 14.02 -8.15
N THR A 47 -6.24 14.16 -8.09
CA THR A 47 -5.57 15.46 -8.18
C THR A 47 -5.20 15.78 -9.62
N HIS A 48 -4.62 14.83 -10.33
CA HIS A 48 -4.13 15.01 -11.70
C HIS A 48 -3.90 13.66 -12.40
N ARG A 49 -3.48 13.73 -13.67
CA ARG A 49 -3.13 12.56 -14.49
C ARG A 49 -1.85 12.83 -15.28
N LEU A 50 -0.93 11.87 -15.31
CA LEU A 50 0.36 11.94 -16.01
C LEU A 50 0.70 10.61 -16.66
N GLY A 51 1.60 10.61 -17.64
CA GLY A 51 2.23 9.39 -18.18
C GLY A 51 3.45 8.97 -17.35
N ASP A 52 3.40 9.18 -16.04
CA ASP A 52 4.56 9.06 -15.16
C ASP A 52 4.40 7.86 -14.23
N ASP A 53 5.52 7.24 -13.87
CA ASP A 53 5.59 6.23 -12.83
C ASP A 53 6.93 6.36 -12.08
N PRO A 54 6.97 7.05 -10.92
CA PRO A 54 8.22 7.25 -10.19
C PRO A 54 8.76 6.00 -9.48
N ILE A 55 8.03 4.88 -9.50
CA ILE A 55 8.52 3.60 -8.99
C ILE A 55 9.18 2.84 -10.14
N VAL A 56 8.46 2.63 -11.25
CA VAL A 56 8.92 1.82 -12.38
C VAL A 56 9.88 2.56 -13.31
N PHE A 57 9.68 3.87 -13.51
CA PHE A 57 10.47 4.72 -14.40
C PHE A 57 10.95 6.01 -13.71
N PRO A 58 11.75 5.90 -12.62
CA PRO A 58 12.17 7.05 -11.83
C PRO A 58 12.96 8.07 -12.69
N GLY A 59 12.54 9.32 -12.63
CA GLY A 59 13.13 10.45 -13.36
C GLY A 59 12.75 10.54 -14.84
N LEU A 60 11.93 9.63 -15.37
CA LEU A 60 11.56 9.58 -16.78
C LEU A 60 10.09 10.01 -16.98
N ALA A 61 9.87 11.31 -17.08
CA ALA A 61 8.54 11.86 -17.35
C ALA A 61 7.97 11.35 -18.69
N GLY A 62 6.70 10.94 -18.68
CA GLY A 62 5.99 10.42 -19.86
C GLY A 62 6.40 9.01 -20.30
N ALA A 63 7.25 8.31 -19.55
CA ALA A 63 7.73 6.97 -19.92
C ALA A 63 6.72 5.85 -19.63
N SER A 64 5.65 6.12 -18.88
CA SER A 64 4.58 5.17 -18.58
C SER A 64 3.30 5.48 -19.36
N HIS A 65 2.34 4.57 -19.25
CA HIS A 65 0.97 4.85 -19.66
C HIS A 65 0.32 5.86 -18.70
N ASN A 66 -0.85 6.40 -19.06
CA ASN A 66 -1.49 7.44 -18.27
C ASN A 66 -2.02 6.90 -16.93
N HIS A 67 -1.55 7.44 -15.82
CA HIS A 67 -2.06 7.18 -14.49
C HIS A 67 -2.95 8.32 -13.99
N SER A 68 -3.91 7.97 -13.14
CA SER A 68 -4.63 8.90 -12.27
C SER A 68 -4.02 8.87 -10.88
N PHE A 69 -3.72 10.05 -10.34
CA PHE A 69 -3.05 10.21 -9.05
C PHE A 69 -4.04 10.73 -8.00
N ILE A 70 -3.96 10.19 -6.78
CA ILE A 70 -4.67 10.65 -5.58
C ILE A 70 -3.67 10.88 -4.44
N GLY A 71 -4.07 11.62 -3.41
CA GLY A 71 -3.19 12.00 -2.30
C GLY A 71 -2.36 13.22 -2.65
N ASN A 72 -1.03 13.12 -2.62
CA ASN A 72 -0.15 14.26 -2.86
C ASN A 72 -0.25 14.78 -4.32
N PRO A 73 -0.66 16.04 -4.53
CA PRO A 73 -0.90 16.61 -5.86
C PRO A 73 0.37 16.87 -6.67
N THR A 74 1.56 16.75 -6.07
CA THR A 74 2.83 16.97 -6.76
C THR A 74 3.52 15.67 -7.20
N THR A 75 2.89 14.52 -6.98
CA THR A 75 3.46 13.20 -7.36
C THR A 75 3.71 13.14 -8.88
N ASN A 76 4.96 12.96 -9.30
CA ASN A 76 5.37 12.86 -10.71
C ASN A 76 6.60 11.97 -10.85
N ALA A 77 7.17 11.83 -12.05
CA ALA A 77 8.32 10.96 -12.30
C ALA A 77 9.55 11.20 -11.40
N ASN A 78 9.72 12.40 -10.82
CA ASN A 78 10.83 12.73 -9.92
C ASN A 78 10.51 12.53 -8.43
N SER A 79 9.30 12.13 -8.08
CA SER A 79 8.89 11.98 -6.69
C SER A 79 9.61 10.83 -6.00
N THR A 80 9.93 11.07 -4.73
CA THR A 80 10.47 10.07 -3.79
C THR A 80 9.60 10.06 -2.53
N PRO A 81 9.59 8.99 -1.72
CA PRO A 81 8.83 8.99 -0.47
C PRO A 81 9.16 10.22 0.40
N ALA A 82 10.46 10.57 0.48
CA ALA A 82 10.92 11.71 1.25
C ALA A 82 10.40 13.06 0.72
N SER A 83 10.22 13.21 -0.60
CA SER A 83 9.67 14.46 -1.17
C SER A 83 8.17 14.62 -0.93
N LEU A 84 7.47 13.53 -0.58
CA LEU A 84 6.03 13.55 -0.37
C LEU A 84 5.66 13.92 1.07
N VAL A 85 6.43 13.46 2.06
CA VAL A 85 6.16 13.68 3.49
C VAL A 85 6.04 15.17 3.82
N GLY A 86 4.96 15.54 4.51
CA GLY A 86 4.66 16.93 4.89
C GLY A 86 4.17 17.82 3.74
N GLY A 87 3.99 17.26 2.54
CA GLY A 87 3.40 17.96 1.40
C GLY A 87 1.88 18.14 1.52
N ALA A 88 1.30 18.84 0.54
CA ALA A 88 -0.15 18.94 0.42
C ALA A 88 -0.76 17.58 0.06
N THR A 89 -2.06 17.40 0.34
CA THR A 89 -2.78 16.16 0.01
C THR A 89 -4.24 16.43 -0.35
N SER A 90 -4.80 15.55 -1.17
CA SER A 90 -6.24 15.48 -1.45
C SER A 90 -7.00 14.52 -0.55
N CYS A 91 -6.31 13.86 0.38
CA CYS A 91 -6.90 12.96 1.34
C CYS A 91 -7.58 13.72 2.49
N GLU A 92 -8.55 13.09 3.14
CA GLU A 92 -9.26 13.66 4.30
C GLU A 92 -8.30 13.94 5.47
N ASP A 93 -7.41 12.99 5.79
CA ASP A 93 -6.33 13.20 6.75
C ASP A 93 -5.20 14.03 6.12
N GLN A 94 -5.05 15.28 6.57
CA GLN A 94 -4.06 16.22 6.02
C GLN A 94 -2.60 15.85 6.32
N LEU A 95 -2.38 14.83 7.16
CA LEU A 95 -1.05 14.28 7.44
C LEU A 95 -0.75 13.02 6.61
N ASP A 96 -1.67 12.60 5.72
CA ASP A 96 -1.41 11.62 4.68
C ASP A 96 -1.03 12.32 3.37
N ALA A 97 0.25 12.62 3.19
CA ALA A 97 0.77 13.11 1.92
C ALA A 97 1.29 11.97 1.03
N SER A 98 0.79 10.74 1.18
CA SER A 98 1.18 9.63 0.31
C SER A 98 0.75 9.84 -1.13
N GLY A 99 1.50 9.23 -2.05
CA GLY A 99 1.14 9.14 -3.46
C GLY A 99 0.51 7.78 -3.72
N TYR A 100 -0.67 7.78 -4.32
CA TYR A 100 -1.27 6.57 -4.87
C TYR A 100 -1.67 6.83 -6.32
N TRP A 101 -1.32 5.91 -7.21
CA TRP A 101 -1.70 6.03 -8.62
C TRP A 101 -2.07 4.69 -9.23
N PHE A 102 -2.86 4.76 -10.29
CA PHE A 102 -3.43 3.61 -10.98
C PHE A 102 -3.74 3.99 -12.43
N PRO A 103 -3.82 3.03 -13.37
CA PRO A 103 -4.15 3.30 -14.75
C PRO A 103 -5.47 4.05 -14.86
N THR A 104 -5.49 5.13 -15.65
CA THR A 104 -6.72 5.89 -15.88
C THR A 104 -7.72 5.03 -16.65
N LEU A 105 -8.93 4.87 -16.12
CA LEU A 105 -10.04 4.26 -16.84
C LEU A 105 -10.49 5.20 -17.96
N LEU A 106 -10.68 4.66 -19.16
CA LEU A 106 -11.12 5.38 -20.34
C LEU A 106 -12.44 4.80 -20.85
N GLN A 107 -13.36 5.67 -21.26
CA GLN A 107 -14.56 5.31 -22.01
C GLN A 107 -14.52 6.01 -23.37
N ASN A 108 -14.49 5.24 -24.46
CA ASN A 108 -14.32 5.79 -25.81
C ASN A 108 -13.07 6.71 -25.92
N GLY A 109 -11.98 6.34 -25.25
CA GLY A 109 -10.74 7.13 -25.19
C GLY A 109 -10.78 8.32 -24.23
N ASN A 110 -11.93 8.66 -23.64
CA ASN A 110 -12.05 9.77 -22.69
C ASN A 110 -11.90 9.30 -21.24
N PRO A 111 -11.17 10.02 -20.39
CA PRO A 111 -10.99 9.68 -18.97
C PRO A 111 -12.31 9.60 -18.20
N VAL A 112 -12.45 8.54 -17.41
CA VAL A 112 -13.51 8.37 -16.40
C VAL A 112 -12.84 8.34 -15.05
N LEU A 113 -13.13 9.33 -14.21
CA LEU A 113 -12.55 9.42 -12.88
C LEU A 113 -13.40 8.67 -11.86
N PRO A 114 -12.79 8.02 -10.86
CA PRO A 114 -13.53 7.44 -9.76
C PRO A 114 -14.14 8.53 -8.87
N ASP A 115 -15.34 8.28 -8.37
CA ASP A 115 -16.02 9.09 -7.36
C ASP A 115 -15.58 8.62 -5.97
N LYS A 116 -14.92 9.47 -5.17
CA LYS A 116 -14.45 9.09 -3.81
C LYS A 116 -13.59 7.81 -3.80
N PRO A 117 -12.41 7.80 -4.44
CA PRO A 117 -11.46 6.72 -4.29
C PRO A 117 -11.07 6.54 -2.82
N THR A 118 -11.07 5.29 -2.36
CA THR A 118 -10.69 4.92 -0.99
C THR A 118 -9.55 3.91 -1.04
N VAL A 119 -8.49 4.16 -0.29
CA VAL A 119 -7.47 3.17 0.04
C VAL A 119 -7.72 2.70 1.46
N TYR A 120 -8.06 1.44 1.63
CA TYR A 120 -8.20 0.85 2.96
C TYR A 120 -6.86 0.33 3.43
N TYR A 121 -6.56 0.56 4.71
CA TYR A 121 -5.46 -0.03 5.45
C TYR A 121 -6.08 -1.00 6.45
N LYS A 122 -5.94 -2.31 6.22
CA LYS A 122 -6.59 -3.37 7.02
C LYS A 122 -5.56 -4.34 7.60
N SER A 123 -5.92 -5.06 8.65
CA SER A 123 -5.21 -6.31 8.97
C SER A 123 -5.66 -7.46 8.06
N ASP A 124 -4.70 -8.23 7.53
CA ASP A 124 -4.95 -9.55 6.90
C ASP A 124 -4.33 -10.70 7.72
N VAL A 125 -3.59 -10.37 8.79
CA VAL A 125 -3.11 -11.35 9.77
C VAL A 125 -4.16 -11.57 10.85
N LYS A 126 -4.16 -12.78 11.43
CA LYS A 126 -5.05 -13.18 12.52
C LYS A 126 -4.86 -12.27 13.73
N ASP A 127 -3.62 -12.05 14.14
CA ASP A 127 -3.29 -11.13 15.23
C ASP A 127 -3.05 -9.71 14.74
N TYR A 128 -4.15 -8.98 14.52
CA TYR A 128 -4.14 -7.59 14.08
C TYR A 128 -3.37 -6.65 15.03
N ARG A 129 -3.13 -7.04 16.29
CA ARG A 129 -2.35 -6.24 17.26
C ARG A 129 -0.87 -6.16 16.90
N THR A 130 -0.40 -7.05 16.02
CA THR A 130 1.00 -7.14 15.59
C THR A 130 1.34 -6.26 14.37
N VAL A 131 0.32 -5.65 13.74
CA VAL A 131 0.49 -4.78 12.58
C VAL A 131 1.31 -3.54 12.97
N LYS A 132 2.31 -3.23 12.15
CA LYS A 132 3.19 -2.06 12.30
C LYS A 132 2.90 -1.03 11.20
N PRO A 133 3.11 0.28 11.44
CA PRO A 133 3.04 1.27 10.37
C PRO A 133 4.06 0.99 9.26
N PHE A 134 3.76 1.45 8.05
CA PHE A 134 4.71 1.38 6.94
C PHE A 134 5.99 2.16 7.30
N PRO A 135 7.19 1.61 7.06
CA PRO A 135 8.41 2.35 7.31
C PRO A 135 8.53 3.57 6.38
N ALA A 136 9.25 4.59 6.83
CA ALA A 136 9.59 5.73 5.97
C ALA A 136 10.39 5.24 4.77
N GLY A 137 10.08 5.75 3.57
CA GLY A 137 10.74 5.31 2.34
C GLY A 137 10.06 4.13 1.62
N PHE A 138 9.02 3.53 2.21
CA PHE A 138 8.33 2.37 1.63
C PHE A 138 7.64 2.70 0.30
N LYS A 139 7.77 1.78 -0.67
CA LYS A 139 7.13 1.81 -1.97
C LYS A 139 6.50 0.45 -2.26
N LEU A 140 5.45 0.42 -3.08
CA LEU A 140 4.80 -0.82 -3.45
C LEU A 140 4.11 -0.70 -4.81
N LEU A 141 4.30 -1.71 -5.66
CA LEU A 141 3.52 -1.94 -6.86
C LEU A 141 2.64 -3.19 -6.67
N VAL A 142 1.34 -3.05 -6.90
CA VAL A 142 0.36 -4.13 -6.73
C VAL A 142 -0.32 -4.43 -8.06
N GLY A 143 -0.46 -5.71 -8.42
CA GLY A 143 -0.96 -6.11 -9.74
C GLY A 143 0.10 -6.00 -10.83
N ASP A 144 -0.28 -6.06 -12.10
CA ASP A 144 0.67 -5.95 -13.22
C ASP A 144 -0.01 -5.43 -14.50
N ALA A 145 0.60 -4.44 -15.13
CA ALA A 145 0.18 -3.92 -16.44
C ALA A 145 0.24 -5.00 -17.55
N LYS A 146 1.07 -6.03 -17.38
CA LYS A 146 1.27 -7.14 -18.32
C LYS A 146 0.44 -8.37 -17.99
N THR A 147 -0.52 -8.27 -17.07
CA THR A 147 -1.44 -9.38 -16.75
C THR A 147 -2.05 -9.92 -18.06
N PRO A 148 -1.88 -11.22 -18.39
CA PRO A 148 -2.14 -11.72 -19.74
C PRO A 148 -3.63 -11.81 -20.04
N ASP A 149 -4.45 -12.18 -19.05
CA ASP A 149 -5.88 -12.41 -19.20
C ASP A 149 -6.62 -12.22 -17.87
N ALA A 150 -7.95 -12.29 -17.94
CA ALA A 150 -8.82 -12.13 -16.79
C ALA A 150 -8.72 -13.25 -15.74
N ALA A 151 -8.18 -14.42 -16.07
CA ALA A 151 -8.02 -15.51 -15.10
C ALA A 151 -6.84 -15.26 -14.15
N HIS A 152 -5.87 -14.44 -14.59
CA HIS A 152 -4.71 -14.03 -13.79
C HIS A 152 -4.92 -12.72 -13.04
N PHE A 153 -6.06 -12.06 -13.21
CA PHE A 153 -6.37 -10.83 -12.50
C PHE A 153 -6.64 -11.10 -11.01
N THR A 154 -5.88 -10.44 -10.13
CA THR A 154 -6.00 -10.60 -8.67
C THR A 154 -6.98 -9.61 -8.04
N GLY A 155 -7.41 -8.60 -8.79
CA GLY A 155 -8.50 -7.72 -8.39
C GLY A 155 -9.86 -8.28 -8.78
N ASN A 156 -10.91 -7.50 -8.52
CA ASN A 156 -12.26 -7.82 -8.97
C ASN A 156 -13.07 -6.56 -9.26
N TRP A 157 -13.93 -6.68 -10.27
CA TRP A 157 -14.94 -5.72 -10.65
C TRP A 157 -16.26 -6.07 -9.98
N GLN A 158 -16.96 -5.05 -9.49
CA GLN A 158 -18.20 -5.17 -8.74
C GLN A 158 -19.22 -4.13 -9.20
N CYS A 159 -20.48 -4.53 -9.25
CA CYS A 159 -21.64 -3.64 -9.14
C CYS A 159 -22.82 -4.47 -8.61
N PRO A 160 -23.99 -3.90 -8.27
CA PRO A 160 -25.07 -4.68 -7.68
C PRO A 160 -25.45 -5.89 -8.54
N GLY A 161 -25.35 -7.10 -7.97
CA GLY A 161 -25.60 -8.37 -8.66
C GLY A 161 -24.40 -8.94 -9.44
N TYR A 162 -23.24 -8.29 -9.44
CA TYR A 162 -22.04 -8.73 -10.16
C TYR A 162 -20.77 -8.66 -9.31
N LYS A 163 -19.97 -9.72 -9.37
CA LYS A 163 -18.57 -9.74 -8.92
C LYS A 163 -17.79 -10.68 -9.84
N GLY A 164 -16.74 -10.18 -10.49
CA GLY A 164 -15.95 -10.97 -11.43
C GLY A 164 -14.60 -10.34 -11.75
N SER A 165 -13.79 -11.02 -12.58
CA SER A 165 -12.47 -10.55 -13.00
C SER A 165 -12.48 -9.68 -14.26
N THR A 166 -13.65 -9.47 -14.87
CA THR A 166 -13.85 -8.60 -16.04
C THR A 166 -14.85 -7.49 -15.73
N ILE A 167 -14.88 -6.45 -16.56
CA ILE A 167 -15.96 -5.46 -16.52
C ILE A 167 -17.27 -6.14 -17.00
N PRO A 168 -18.39 -6.02 -16.27
CA PRO A 168 -19.67 -6.59 -16.70
C PRO A 168 -20.20 -5.88 -17.94
N ALA A 169 -21.10 -6.53 -18.69
CA ALA A 169 -21.72 -5.96 -19.89
C ALA A 169 -22.55 -4.69 -19.62
N SER A 170 -23.03 -4.51 -18.40
CA SER A 170 -23.61 -3.28 -17.88
C SER A 170 -23.65 -3.33 -16.35
N CYS A 171 -23.89 -2.19 -15.72
CA CYS A 171 -24.28 -2.12 -14.32
C CYS A 171 -25.68 -1.52 -14.18
N PRO A 172 -26.42 -1.81 -13.09
CA PRO A 172 -27.70 -1.17 -12.83
C PRO A 172 -27.60 0.35 -12.87
N SER A 173 -28.55 1.01 -13.53
CA SER A 173 -28.57 2.48 -13.66
C SER A 173 -28.55 3.14 -12.27
N GLY A 174 -27.75 4.21 -12.13
CA GLY A 174 -27.55 4.91 -10.85
C GLY A 174 -26.57 4.24 -9.89
N SER A 175 -26.10 3.02 -10.16
CA SER A 175 -25.03 2.37 -9.40
C SER A 175 -23.64 2.75 -9.91
N SER A 176 -22.60 2.36 -9.16
CA SER A 176 -21.21 2.49 -9.59
C SER A 176 -20.65 1.14 -10.03
N LEU A 177 -19.85 1.15 -11.08
CA LEU A 177 -18.90 0.08 -11.38
C LEU A 177 -17.69 0.27 -10.44
N VAL A 178 -17.26 -0.75 -9.73
CA VAL A 178 -16.19 -0.64 -8.73
C VAL A 178 -15.10 -1.64 -9.03
N VAL A 179 -13.84 -1.20 -9.13
CA VAL A 179 -12.70 -2.12 -9.05
C VAL A 179 -12.17 -2.13 -7.62
N ARG A 180 -11.78 -3.31 -7.15
CA ARG A 180 -11.06 -3.50 -5.89
C ARG A 180 -9.84 -4.40 -6.11
N MET A 181 -8.74 -4.08 -5.45
CA MET A 181 -7.56 -4.94 -5.44
C MET A 181 -6.78 -4.80 -4.14
N THR A 182 -6.37 -5.93 -3.57
CA THR A 182 -5.62 -6.03 -2.32
C THR A 182 -4.13 -6.26 -2.58
N ALA A 183 -3.30 -5.72 -1.69
CA ALA A 183 -1.86 -5.98 -1.64
C ALA A 183 -1.54 -7.15 -0.69
N PRO A 184 -0.39 -7.83 -0.85
CA PRO A 184 0.18 -8.61 0.23
C PRO A 184 0.54 -7.72 1.43
N SER A 185 0.53 -8.27 2.65
CA SER A 185 0.65 -7.50 3.90
C SER A 185 1.83 -7.90 4.80
N CYS A 186 2.67 -8.83 4.36
CA CYS A 186 3.82 -9.30 5.13
C CYS A 186 5.11 -8.78 4.48
N TRP A 187 5.87 -7.98 5.20
CA TRP A 187 7.12 -7.37 4.76
C TRP A 187 8.34 -8.17 5.23
N ASP A 188 9.38 -8.24 4.39
CA ASP A 188 10.67 -8.89 4.71
C ASP A 188 11.44 -8.26 5.89
N GLY A 189 11.07 -7.04 6.30
CA GLY A 189 11.70 -6.33 7.40
C GLY A 189 13.02 -5.66 7.03
N VAL A 190 13.41 -5.70 5.74
CA VAL A 190 14.71 -5.25 5.25
C VAL A 190 14.56 -4.24 4.11
N HIS A 191 13.82 -4.57 3.05
CA HIS A 191 13.81 -3.79 1.82
C HIS A 191 12.58 -2.89 1.74
N LEU A 192 12.79 -1.58 1.67
CA LEU A 192 11.70 -0.60 1.47
C LEU A 192 11.10 -0.64 0.06
N ASP A 193 11.85 -1.25 -0.88
CA ASP A 193 11.50 -1.50 -2.27
C ASP A 193 12.47 -2.56 -2.81
N THR A 194 12.05 -3.34 -3.80
CA THR A 194 12.89 -4.33 -4.51
C THR A 194 12.94 -4.01 -5.99
N ALA A 195 13.87 -4.60 -6.75
CA ALA A 195 14.00 -4.33 -8.18
C ALA A 195 12.74 -4.66 -9.01
N ASP A 196 11.89 -5.56 -8.51
CA ASP A 196 10.59 -5.91 -9.08
C ASP A 196 9.41 -5.18 -8.40
N HIS A 197 9.70 -4.33 -7.40
CA HIS A 197 8.75 -3.57 -6.58
C HIS A 197 7.71 -4.40 -5.82
N LYS A 198 7.94 -5.72 -5.70
CA LYS A 198 6.96 -6.70 -5.23
C LYS A 198 7.52 -7.71 -4.24
N SER A 199 8.70 -8.27 -4.51
CA SER A 199 9.26 -9.42 -3.77
C SER A 199 9.65 -9.15 -2.31
N HIS A 200 9.67 -7.89 -1.87
CA HIS A 200 9.79 -7.54 -0.44
C HIS A 200 8.47 -7.74 0.34
N MET A 201 7.39 -8.11 -0.34
CA MET A 201 6.07 -8.38 0.25
C MET A 201 5.58 -9.80 -0.06
N ALA A 202 4.90 -10.41 0.90
CA ALA A 202 4.26 -11.72 0.77
C ALA A 202 2.85 -11.74 1.39
N TRP A 203 2.06 -12.71 0.97
CA TRP A 203 0.76 -12.98 1.56
C TRP A 203 0.92 -13.73 2.88
N PRO A 204 0.09 -13.45 3.90
CA PRO A 204 0.03 -14.30 5.07
C PRO A 204 -0.45 -15.71 4.69
N VAL A 205 0.09 -16.72 5.37
CA VAL A 205 -0.33 -18.12 5.24
C VAL A 205 -1.05 -18.51 6.51
N SER A 206 -2.32 -18.90 6.39
CA SER A 206 -3.19 -19.20 7.54
C SER A 206 -3.26 -18.04 8.56
N GLY A 207 -3.27 -16.81 8.06
CA GLY A 207 -3.33 -15.59 8.88
C GLY A 207 -2.03 -15.23 9.61
N VAL A 208 -0.90 -15.85 9.25
CA VAL A 208 0.41 -15.56 9.85
C VAL A 208 1.40 -15.21 8.75
N CYS A 209 2.23 -14.20 9.00
CA CYS A 209 3.29 -13.84 8.09
C CYS A 209 4.38 -14.93 8.01
N PRO A 210 4.85 -15.30 6.80
CA PRO A 210 5.88 -16.32 6.66
C PRO A 210 7.22 -15.83 7.25
N THR A 211 8.11 -16.76 7.58
CA THR A 211 9.44 -16.44 8.16
C THR A 211 10.31 -15.58 7.24
N SER A 212 10.12 -15.70 5.91
CA SER A 212 10.78 -14.84 4.93
C SER A 212 10.27 -13.40 4.94
N HIS A 213 9.06 -13.17 5.45
CA HIS A 213 8.40 -11.87 5.50
C HIS A 213 7.79 -11.60 6.87
N PRO A 214 8.59 -11.53 7.94
CA PRO A 214 8.09 -11.69 9.30
C PRO A 214 7.37 -10.45 9.86
N VAL A 215 7.29 -9.34 9.13
CA VAL A 215 6.76 -8.06 9.63
C VAL A 215 5.36 -7.79 9.07
N PRO A 216 4.28 -7.88 9.87
CA PRO A 216 2.94 -7.52 9.42
C PRO A 216 2.82 -6.00 9.24
N LEU A 217 2.43 -5.57 8.04
CA LEU A 217 2.04 -4.20 7.69
C LEU A 217 0.54 -4.17 7.38
N PRO A 218 -0.11 -2.99 7.28
CA PRO A 218 -1.48 -2.91 6.84
C PRO A 218 -1.60 -3.45 5.40
N MET A 219 -2.54 -4.35 5.17
CA MET A 219 -2.97 -4.73 3.83
C MET A 219 -3.65 -3.52 3.19
N LEU A 220 -3.06 -3.02 2.10
CA LEU A 220 -3.71 -2.02 1.27
C LEU A 220 -4.80 -2.68 0.43
N GLU A 221 -5.98 -2.07 0.38
CA GLU A 221 -7.01 -2.37 -0.62
C GLU A 221 -7.44 -1.08 -1.29
N ILE A 222 -7.19 -0.94 -2.59
CA ILE A 222 -7.73 0.18 -3.35
C ILE A 222 -9.16 -0.14 -3.77
N LYS A 223 -10.07 0.83 -3.62
CA LYS A 223 -11.45 0.77 -4.09
C LYS A 223 -11.74 2.01 -4.91
N LEU A 224 -12.05 1.80 -6.19
CA LEU A 224 -12.34 2.88 -7.13
C LEU A 224 -13.73 2.69 -7.72
N PRO A 225 -14.75 3.42 -7.21
CA PRO A 225 -16.09 3.36 -7.78
C PRO A 225 -16.25 4.43 -8.88
N TYR A 226 -16.69 4.02 -10.05
CA TYR A 226 -16.92 4.84 -11.23
C TYR A 226 -18.43 4.99 -11.44
N LYS A 227 -18.93 6.23 -11.38
CA LYS A 227 -20.31 6.56 -11.75
C LYS A 227 -20.41 6.67 -13.27
N LEU A 228 -21.07 5.70 -13.88
CA LEU A 228 -21.25 5.63 -15.32
C LEU A 228 -22.68 6.07 -15.69
N PRO A 229 -22.87 7.02 -16.63
CA PRO A 229 -24.20 7.40 -17.10
C PRO A 229 -24.99 6.17 -17.58
N GLY A 230 -26.16 5.96 -16.98
CA GLY A 230 -27.03 4.81 -17.28
C GLY A 230 -26.42 3.44 -16.96
N GLY A 231 -25.30 3.37 -16.25
CA GLY A 231 -24.57 2.12 -16.00
C GLY A 231 -23.90 1.53 -17.25
N ASN A 232 -23.67 2.33 -18.29
CA ASN A 232 -23.08 1.88 -19.54
C ASN A 232 -21.58 1.61 -19.39
N THR A 233 -21.19 0.35 -19.54
CA THR A 233 -19.79 -0.12 -19.47
C THR A 233 -19.15 -0.34 -20.85
N SER A 234 -19.87 -0.03 -21.93
CA SER A 234 -19.36 -0.20 -23.30
C SER A 234 -18.08 0.60 -23.51
N ASN A 235 -17.12 -0.02 -24.22
CA ASN A 235 -15.84 0.57 -24.60
C ASN A 235 -15.02 1.12 -23.43
N LEU A 236 -15.14 0.49 -22.25
CA LEU A 236 -14.25 0.73 -21.13
C LEU A 236 -12.93 -0.03 -21.31
N ALA A 237 -11.82 0.67 -21.09
CA ALA A 237 -10.48 0.09 -21.04
C ALA A 237 -9.62 0.93 -20.10
N TYR A 238 -8.58 0.34 -19.53
CA TYR A 238 -7.54 1.13 -18.87
C TYR A 238 -6.56 1.69 -19.90
N SER A 239 -5.90 2.78 -19.55
CA SER A 239 -4.76 3.30 -20.31
C SER A 239 -3.61 2.29 -20.46
N SER A 240 -3.51 1.32 -19.54
CA SER A 240 -2.61 0.16 -19.62
C SER A 240 -3.12 -0.98 -20.52
N GLY A 241 -4.36 -0.92 -20.99
CA GLY A 241 -4.98 -1.94 -21.84
C GLY A 241 -6.29 -2.50 -21.28
N ALA A 242 -6.43 -3.82 -21.32
CA ALA A 242 -7.66 -4.50 -20.91
C ALA A 242 -7.99 -4.33 -19.42
N SER A 243 -9.21 -4.68 -19.00
CA SER A 243 -9.69 -4.48 -17.62
C SER A 243 -8.86 -5.19 -16.54
N TRP A 244 -8.15 -6.25 -16.90
CA TRP A 244 -7.29 -7.05 -16.01
C TRP A 244 -5.86 -6.52 -15.90
N THR A 245 -5.49 -5.51 -16.69
CA THR A 245 -4.19 -4.82 -16.57
C THR A 245 -4.16 -3.81 -15.41
N PHE A 246 -5.24 -3.71 -14.64
CA PHE A 246 -5.31 -2.85 -13.47
C PHE A 246 -4.20 -3.21 -12.48
N HIS A 247 -3.50 -2.17 -12.08
CA HIS A 247 -2.53 -2.18 -11.00
C HIS A 247 -2.69 -0.89 -10.21
N TYR A 248 -2.06 -0.82 -9.06
CA TYR A 248 -1.87 0.45 -8.39
C TYR A 248 -0.53 0.46 -7.68
N ASP A 249 -0.08 1.67 -7.44
CA ASP A 249 1.20 1.96 -6.86
C ASP A 249 1.00 2.83 -5.63
N PHE A 250 1.90 2.65 -4.67
CA PHE A 250 1.89 3.36 -3.41
C PHE A 250 3.29 3.84 -3.08
N MET A 251 3.39 5.11 -2.73
CA MET A 251 4.58 5.72 -2.18
C MET A 251 4.24 6.34 -0.82
N ASN A 252 4.83 5.81 0.25
CA ASN A 252 4.51 6.23 1.62
C ASN A 252 4.94 7.69 1.85
N GLY A 253 3.96 8.55 2.09
CA GLY A 253 4.15 9.98 2.40
C GLY A 253 3.43 10.40 3.68
N TRP A 254 2.99 9.44 4.49
CA TRP A 254 2.40 9.72 5.80
C TRP A 254 3.39 10.43 6.73
N ASP A 255 2.87 11.34 7.55
CA ASP A 255 3.54 11.68 8.81
C ASP A 255 3.67 10.43 9.68
N ALA A 256 4.90 10.11 10.10
CA ALA A 256 5.21 8.86 10.77
C ALA A 256 4.49 8.72 12.12
N ALA A 257 4.35 9.82 12.88
CA ALA A 257 3.68 9.80 14.18
C ALA A 257 2.17 9.61 14.01
N ARG A 258 1.57 10.26 13.01
CA ARG A 258 0.16 10.08 12.68
C ARG A 258 -0.15 8.67 12.21
N GLN A 259 0.66 8.10 11.32
CA GLN A 259 0.43 6.73 10.84
C GLN A 259 0.58 5.73 11.99
N ALA A 260 1.59 5.87 12.85
CA ALA A 260 1.76 5.02 14.02
C ALA A 260 0.56 5.11 14.97
N TYR A 261 0.03 6.32 15.20
CA TYR A 261 -1.18 6.54 15.99
C TYR A 261 -2.38 5.80 15.38
N LEU A 262 -2.63 5.98 14.08
CA LEU A 262 -3.79 5.37 13.43
C LEU A 262 -3.68 3.84 13.36
N VAL A 263 -2.49 3.28 13.13
CA VAL A 263 -2.30 1.82 13.20
C VAL A 263 -2.61 1.32 14.60
N THR A 264 -2.07 1.98 15.63
CA THR A 264 -2.30 1.60 17.03
C THR A 264 -3.77 1.72 17.43
N TYR A 265 -4.40 2.85 17.09
CA TYR A 265 -5.75 3.17 17.53
C TYR A 265 -6.82 2.43 16.73
N CYS A 266 -6.69 2.37 15.40
CA CYS A 266 -7.70 1.82 14.50
C CYS A 266 -7.50 0.33 14.26
N ILE A 267 -6.32 -0.07 13.78
CA ILE A 267 -6.06 -1.47 13.41
C ILE A 267 -5.83 -2.30 14.67
N ASN A 268 -4.82 -1.97 15.47
CA ASN A 268 -4.45 -2.74 16.66
C ASN A 268 -5.50 -2.62 17.77
N GLY A 269 -6.30 -1.55 17.74
CA GLY A 269 -7.46 -1.36 18.61
C GLY A 269 -8.74 -2.06 18.13
N GLY A 270 -8.73 -2.70 16.95
CA GLY A 270 -9.88 -3.44 16.41
C GLY A 270 -11.09 -2.55 16.10
N ARG A 271 -10.86 -1.39 15.50
CA ARG A 271 -11.87 -0.38 15.15
C ARG A 271 -11.99 -0.21 13.64
N GLN A 272 -13.08 0.43 13.23
CA GLN A 272 -13.21 1.02 11.90
C GLN A 272 -13.01 2.51 12.03
N CYS A 273 -11.97 3.04 11.37
CA CYS A 273 -11.76 4.48 11.28
C CYS A 273 -12.07 4.99 9.87
N ASN A 274 -12.77 6.11 9.78
CA ASN A 274 -13.00 6.83 8.53
C ASN A 274 -11.73 7.54 8.03
N GLY A 275 -11.84 8.31 6.93
CA GLY A 275 -10.71 9.02 6.33
C GLY A 275 -10.09 10.13 7.16
N TYR A 276 -10.70 10.52 8.28
CA TYR A 276 -10.12 11.44 9.28
C TYR A 276 -9.47 10.70 10.46
N GLY A 277 -9.47 9.37 10.44
CA GLY A 277 -9.00 8.54 11.55
C GLY A 277 -9.97 8.49 12.74
N GLN A 278 -11.27 8.77 12.52
CA GLN A 278 -12.29 8.79 13.56
C GLN A 278 -13.15 7.51 13.49
N GLY A 279 -13.52 6.98 14.64
CA GLY A 279 -14.38 5.78 14.77
C GLY A 279 -15.86 6.10 14.99
#